data_AF-A0A1B8CV37-F1
#
_entry.id   AF-A0A1B8CV37-F1
#
_cell.length_a   1.000
_cell.length_b   1.000
_cell.length_c   1.000
_cell.angle_alpha   90.00
_cell.angle_beta   90.00
_cell.angle_gamma   90.00
#
_symmetry.space_group_name_H-M   'P 1'
#
loop_
_entity.id
_entity.type
_entity.pdbx_description
1 polymer ?
#
loop_
_entity_poly.entity_id
_entity_poly.type
_entity_poly.pdbx_seq_one_letter_code
_entity_poly.pdbx_strand_id
1 'polypeptide(L)'
;MAHLIRRPALGLALRSPFLQTRSFSHGLPRCAFNSRQQPQQPRIPSERSVRIAAKEMSQMTSDFGLLPDTIVAPSSANRPSLLASPNALAKLQWARLKRKAADLMIMTIYRWSHRKHGLKIHFRKTAPTAVALHQQMYTAFAAGNIELLKKITCEGLYESFASRIHTRPRGERSRSGK
;
A
#
# COMPACT_ATOMS: atom_id res chain seq x y z
N MET A 1 -70.98 -8.21 -38.14
CA MET A 1 -71.17 -8.62 -36.72
C MET A 1 -70.19 -7.81 -35.87
N ALA A 2 -70.57 -7.04 -34.85
CA ALA A 2 -71.91 -6.76 -34.32
C ALA A 2 -71.97 -5.33 -33.67
N HIS A 3 -73.02 -5.06 -32.89
CA HIS A 3 -73.48 -3.75 -32.40
C HIS A 3 -73.51 -3.69 -30.85
N LEU A 4 -73.54 -2.56 -30.12
CA LEU A 4 -73.57 -1.10 -30.41
C LEU A 4 -73.22 -0.33 -29.11
N ILE A 5 -73.08 1.02 -29.15
CA ILE A 5 -73.22 1.98 -28.00
C ILE A 5 -72.05 1.94 -26.96
N ARG A 6 -71.45 3.06 -26.48
CA ARG A 6 -72.04 4.25 -25.81
C ARG A 6 -71.14 5.53 -25.92
N ARG A 7 -71.73 6.71 -25.63
CA ARG A 7 -71.17 8.10 -25.54
C ARG A 7 -71.68 8.77 -24.23
N PRO A 8 -71.45 10.07 -23.88
CA PRO A 8 -70.39 11.07 -24.19
C PRO A 8 -69.46 11.21 -22.94
N ALA A 9 -68.93 12.31 -22.37
CA ALA A 9 -68.88 13.81 -22.51
C ALA A 9 -67.53 14.29 -21.86
N LEU A 10 -66.96 15.52 -21.90
CA LEU A 10 -67.35 16.95 -22.02
C LEU A 10 -67.99 17.63 -20.77
N GLY A 11 -67.31 18.64 -20.20
CA GLY A 11 -67.85 19.56 -19.17
C GLY A 11 -66.80 20.45 -18.48
N LEU A 12 -66.94 21.79 -18.58
CA LEU A 12 -66.03 22.82 -18.05
C LEU A 12 -66.48 23.40 -16.68
N ALA A 13 -65.57 24.17 -16.05
CA ALA A 13 -65.81 25.45 -15.34
C ALA A 13 -65.78 25.54 -13.78
N LEU A 14 -64.76 26.28 -13.30
CA LEU A 14 -64.75 27.42 -12.35
C LEU A 14 -65.45 27.40 -10.94
N ARG A 15 -64.83 28.19 -10.04
CA ARG A 15 -65.35 28.91 -8.84
C ARG A 15 -65.56 28.15 -7.50
N SER A 16 -64.54 28.25 -6.65
CA SER A 16 -64.50 29.03 -5.36
C SER A 16 -65.79 29.41 -4.60
N PRO A 17 -65.74 29.68 -3.27
CA PRO A 17 -64.68 29.39 -2.27
C PRO A 17 -65.20 28.72 -0.98
N PHE A 18 -64.31 28.43 -0.03
CA PHE A 18 -64.65 28.46 1.39
C PHE A 18 -63.62 29.31 2.17
N LEU A 19 -64.11 30.06 3.16
CA LEU A 19 -63.32 31.03 3.91
C LEU A 19 -62.66 30.35 5.12
N GLN A 20 -61.36 30.58 5.32
CA GLN A 20 -60.73 30.34 6.63
C GLN A 20 -59.76 31.47 6.97
N THR A 21 -60.20 32.33 7.89
CA THR A 21 -59.46 33.52 8.33
C THR A 21 -58.60 33.22 9.56
N ARG A 22 -57.31 33.54 9.49
CA ARG A 22 -56.48 33.79 10.68
C ARG A 22 -55.30 34.69 10.33
N SER A 23 -55.44 35.97 10.64
CA SER A 23 -54.34 36.93 10.56
C SER A 23 -53.36 36.70 11.72
N PHE A 24 -52.06 36.89 11.47
CA PHE A 24 -51.11 37.26 12.52
C PHE A 24 -50.16 38.34 11.99
N SER A 25 -49.72 39.21 12.90
CA SER A 25 -49.09 40.51 12.66
C SER A 25 -47.99 40.58 11.58
N HIS A 26 -48.05 41.62 10.74
CA HIS A 26 -46.90 42.06 9.93
C HIS A 26 -45.71 42.45 10.83
N GLY A 27 -44.60 41.74 10.71
CA GLY A 27 -43.29 42.22 11.16
C GLY A 27 -42.62 43.04 10.05
N LEU A 28 -42.07 44.21 10.39
CA LEU A 28 -41.35 45.06 9.43
C LEU A 28 -40.03 44.40 9.00
N PRO A 29 -39.77 44.18 7.70
CA PRO A 29 -38.45 43.79 7.21
C PRO A 29 -37.52 45.02 7.27
N ARG A 30 -36.79 45.16 8.40
CA ARG A 30 -35.83 46.25 8.58
C ARG A 30 -34.64 46.06 7.63
N CYS A 31 -34.47 46.97 6.68
CA CYS A 31 -33.43 46.86 5.65
C CYS A 31 -32.02 46.77 6.26
N ALA A 32 -31.29 45.70 5.93
CA ALA A 32 -29.87 45.53 6.24
C ALA A 32 -29.09 45.36 4.92
N PHE A 33 -28.73 46.48 4.32
CA PHE A 33 -27.86 46.53 3.14
C PHE A 33 -26.40 46.29 3.60
N ASN A 34 -25.76 45.19 3.18
CA ASN A 34 -24.60 45.20 2.28
C ASN A 34 -23.93 43.81 2.12
N SER A 35 -23.44 43.57 0.92
CA SER A 35 -22.45 42.56 0.46
C SER A 35 -21.69 41.74 1.51
N ARG A 36 -21.83 40.41 1.43
CA ARG A 36 -20.71 39.46 1.49
C ARG A 36 -21.08 38.10 0.88
N GLN A 37 -20.73 37.91 -0.39
CA GLN A 37 -20.57 36.55 -0.93
C GLN A 37 -19.40 35.91 -0.17
N GLN A 38 -19.65 34.84 0.58
CA GLN A 38 -18.55 34.01 1.07
C GLN A 38 -18.03 33.17 -0.11
N PRO A 39 -16.76 33.30 -0.52
CA PRO A 39 -16.19 32.35 -1.46
C PRO A 39 -16.18 30.98 -0.79
N GLN A 40 -16.72 29.96 -1.48
CA GLN A 40 -16.59 28.58 -1.01
C GLN A 40 -15.10 28.25 -0.88
N GLN A 41 -14.64 27.87 0.32
CA GLN A 41 -13.26 27.45 0.49
C GLN A 41 -12.99 26.24 -0.42
N PRO A 42 -11.86 26.22 -1.16
CA PRO A 42 -11.52 25.06 -1.98
C PRO A 42 -11.37 23.84 -1.08
N ARG A 43 -11.98 22.73 -1.49
CA ARG A 43 -12.05 21.48 -0.72
C ARG A 43 -10.68 20.82 -0.65
N ILE A 44 -9.85 21.25 0.31
CA ILE A 44 -8.51 20.72 0.55
C ILE A 44 -8.62 19.19 0.71
N PRO A 45 -7.86 18.39 -0.04
CA PRO A 45 -7.83 16.94 0.17
C PRO A 45 -7.30 16.64 1.57
N SER A 46 -7.97 15.75 2.30
CA SER A 46 -7.60 15.43 3.67
C SER A 46 -6.22 14.78 3.71
N GLU A 47 -5.23 15.47 4.28
CA GLU A 47 -3.90 14.89 4.48
C GLU A 47 -3.98 13.61 5.32
N ARG A 48 -3.17 12.63 4.94
CA ARG A 48 -3.14 11.31 5.59
C ARG A 48 -2.57 11.47 6.99
N SER A 49 -3.43 11.36 8.00
CA SER A 49 -3.06 11.59 9.41
C SER A 49 -1.75 10.90 9.78
N VAL A 50 -0.87 11.63 10.48
CA VAL A 50 0.42 11.12 10.98
C VAL A 50 0.24 9.83 11.81
N ARG A 51 -0.90 9.64 12.47
CA ARG A 51 -1.23 8.39 13.19
C ARG A 51 -1.48 7.20 12.26
N ILE A 52 -2.05 7.43 11.09
CA ILE A 52 -2.25 6.39 10.05
C ILE A 52 -0.91 6.08 9.39
N ALA A 53 -0.11 7.10 9.05
CA ALA A 53 1.24 6.92 8.52
C ALA A 53 2.14 6.16 9.51
N ALA A 54 2.12 6.53 10.80
CA ALA A 54 2.86 5.82 11.84
C ALA A 54 2.35 4.38 12.05
N LYS A 55 1.03 4.15 12.02
CA LYS A 55 0.48 2.79 12.07
C LYS A 55 0.92 1.95 10.87
N GLU A 56 0.97 2.52 9.67
CA GLU A 56 1.48 1.82 8.48
C GLU A 56 3.00 1.60 8.54
N MET A 57 3.78 2.49 9.16
CA MET A 57 5.19 2.25 9.45
C MET A 57 5.40 1.16 10.51
N SER A 58 4.50 1.00 11.48
CA SER A 58 4.50 -0.14 12.40
C SER A 58 3.92 -1.42 11.80
N GLN A 59 3.10 -1.30 10.75
CA GLN A 59 2.52 -2.41 9.99
C GLN A 59 3.36 -2.78 8.75
N MET A 60 4.50 -2.11 8.54
CA MET A 60 5.68 -2.72 7.93
C MET A 60 6.25 -3.75 8.90
N THR A 61 5.55 -4.88 9.04
CA THR A 61 6.11 -6.09 9.64
C THR A 61 7.41 -6.43 8.93
N SER A 62 8.42 -6.84 9.70
CA SER A 62 9.71 -7.20 9.12
C SER A 62 9.57 -8.42 8.22
N ASP A 63 9.78 -8.18 6.91
CA ASP A 63 9.88 -9.14 5.82
C ASP A 63 8.54 -9.86 5.51
N PHE A 64 7.87 -9.58 4.39
CA PHE A 64 8.38 -9.90 3.05
C PHE A 64 7.75 -9.03 1.93
N GLY A 65 8.57 -8.51 1.03
CA GLY A 65 8.10 -7.79 -0.16
C GLY A 65 9.24 -7.20 -0.99
N LEU A 66 8.91 -6.62 -2.15
CA LEU A 66 9.84 -5.75 -2.88
C LEU A 66 10.07 -4.49 -2.03
N LEU A 67 11.30 -4.30 -1.52
CA LEU A 67 11.67 -3.04 -0.86
C LEU A 67 11.39 -1.85 -1.79
N PRO A 68 10.97 -0.68 -1.27
CA PRO A 68 10.83 0.51 -2.07
C PRO A 68 12.14 0.82 -2.83
N ASP A 69 11.97 1.23 -4.10
CA ASP A 69 13.05 1.44 -5.07
C ASP A 69 13.97 0.23 -5.32
N THR A 70 13.48 -1.00 -5.16
CA THR A 70 14.20 -2.21 -5.59
C THR A 70 14.17 -2.34 -7.10
N ILE A 71 15.34 -2.14 -7.72
CA ILE A 71 15.53 -2.30 -9.17
C ILE A 71 15.57 -3.80 -9.49
N VAL A 72 14.41 -4.36 -9.83
CA VAL A 72 14.31 -5.72 -10.38
C VAL A 72 15.16 -5.79 -11.64
N ALA A 73 16.14 -6.70 -11.66
CA ALA A 73 16.92 -6.94 -12.86
C ALA A 73 16.03 -7.63 -13.91
N PRO A 74 15.99 -7.16 -15.18
CA PRO A 74 15.31 -7.91 -16.23
C PRO A 74 15.98 -9.27 -16.39
N SER A 75 15.15 -10.31 -16.59
CA SER A 75 15.63 -11.66 -16.91
C SER A 75 16.56 -11.63 -18.13
N SER A 76 17.50 -12.58 -18.21
CA SER A 76 18.54 -12.61 -19.25
C SER A 76 17.98 -12.54 -20.68
N ALA A 77 16.84 -13.21 -20.93
CA ALA A 77 16.13 -13.17 -22.22
C ALA A 77 15.53 -11.80 -22.55
N ASN A 78 15.14 -11.01 -21.55
CA ASN A 78 14.55 -9.67 -21.69
C ASN A 78 15.57 -8.55 -21.42
N ARG A 79 16.88 -8.86 -21.41
CA ARG A 79 17.92 -7.86 -21.24
C ARG A 79 18.10 -7.08 -22.55
N PRO A 80 17.89 -5.74 -22.58
CA PRO A 80 18.11 -4.96 -23.79
C PRO A 80 19.54 -5.13 -24.29
N SER A 81 19.70 -5.45 -25.59
CA SER A 81 20.99 -5.75 -26.20
C SER A 81 21.88 -4.50 -26.27
N LEU A 82 23.18 -4.68 -26.03
CA LEU A 82 24.20 -3.61 -25.97
C LEU A 82 24.18 -2.66 -27.18
N LEU A 83 23.88 -3.19 -28.36
CA LEU A 83 23.82 -2.43 -29.62
C LEU A 83 22.41 -2.01 -30.04
N ALA A 84 21.35 -2.67 -29.55
CA ALA A 84 19.98 -2.44 -30.01
C ALA A 84 19.26 -1.30 -29.27
N SER A 85 19.59 -1.06 -27.99
CA SER A 85 18.99 0.03 -27.21
C SER A 85 19.94 0.57 -26.11
N PRO A 86 21.07 1.20 -26.51
CA PRO A 86 22.06 1.71 -25.56
C PRO A 86 21.46 2.69 -24.54
N ASN A 87 20.48 3.51 -24.94
CA ASN A 87 19.77 4.44 -24.05
C ASN A 87 18.93 3.75 -22.96
N ALA A 88 18.37 2.56 -23.24
CA ALA A 88 17.61 1.78 -22.26
C ALA A 88 18.56 1.15 -21.22
N LEU A 89 19.68 0.59 -21.70
CA LEU A 89 20.75 0.10 -20.84
C LEU A 89 21.37 1.22 -19.99
N ALA A 90 21.64 2.39 -20.57
CA ALA A 90 22.19 3.53 -19.85
C ALA A 90 21.28 3.96 -18.69
N LYS A 91 19.97 4.09 -18.91
CA LYS A 91 18.98 4.38 -17.85
C LYS A 91 18.98 3.30 -16.75
N LEU A 92 19.03 2.03 -17.12
CA LEU A 92 19.04 0.90 -16.18
C LEU A 92 20.33 0.81 -15.36
N GLN A 93 21.48 1.04 -15.98
CA GLN A 93 22.78 1.06 -15.28
C GLN A 93 22.94 2.33 -14.44
N TRP A 94 22.41 3.46 -14.89
CA TRP A 94 22.33 4.70 -14.09
C TRP A 94 21.47 4.52 -12.84
N ALA A 95 20.29 3.88 -12.96
CA ALA A 95 19.47 3.57 -11.80
C ALA A 95 20.23 2.67 -10.80
N ARG A 96 20.91 1.62 -11.28
CA ARG A 96 21.74 0.73 -10.44
C ARG A 96 22.89 1.49 -9.77
N LEU A 97 23.57 2.37 -10.50
CA LEU A 97 24.67 3.18 -9.98
C LEU A 97 24.16 4.20 -8.94
N LYS A 98 23.04 4.88 -9.20
CA LYS A 98 22.37 5.75 -8.23
C LYS A 98 22.00 4.99 -6.96
N ARG A 99 21.46 3.76 -7.07
CA ARG A 99 21.17 2.93 -5.90
C ARG A 99 22.45 2.56 -5.14
N LYS A 100 23.52 2.16 -5.83
CA LYS A 100 24.81 1.87 -5.19
C LYS A 100 25.44 3.10 -4.53
N ALA A 101 25.29 4.29 -5.11
CA ALA A 101 25.70 5.54 -4.49
C ALA A 101 24.90 5.86 -3.21
N ALA A 102 23.58 5.62 -3.21
CA ALA A 102 22.73 5.76 -2.03
C ALA A 102 23.09 4.71 -0.94
N ASP A 103 23.26 3.44 -1.32
CA ASP A 103 23.71 2.37 -0.40
C ASP A 103 25.05 2.77 0.26
N LEU A 104 26.02 3.27 -0.53
CA LEU A 104 27.31 3.76 -0.05
C LEU A 104 27.19 5.00 0.84
N MET A 105 26.29 5.93 0.53
CA MET A 105 26.06 7.15 1.33
C MET A 105 25.47 6.82 2.70
N ILE A 106 24.46 5.94 2.77
CA ILE A 106 23.92 5.43 4.04
C ILE A 106 25.03 4.76 4.85
N MET A 107 25.86 3.95 4.18
CA MET A 107 26.99 3.24 4.79
C MET A 107 28.10 4.18 5.29
N THR A 108 28.39 5.30 4.62
CA THR A 108 29.36 6.30 5.10
C THR A 108 28.80 7.13 6.25
N ILE A 109 27.52 7.51 6.22
CA ILE A 109 26.83 8.18 7.33
C ILE A 109 26.81 7.29 8.57
N TYR A 110 26.42 6.02 8.42
CA TYR A 110 26.43 5.04 9.50
C TYR A 110 27.84 4.85 10.08
N ARG A 111 28.86 4.67 9.21
CA ARG A 111 30.26 4.54 9.64
C ARG A 111 30.80 5.82 10.29
N TRP A 112 30.28 7.01 9.95
CA TRP A 112 30.66 8.27 10.60
C TRP A 112 30.02 8.41 11.98
N SER A 113 28.71 8.16 12.09
CA SER A 113 27.96 8.19 13.34
C SER A 113 28.54 7.22 14.38
N HIS A 114 28.74 5.96 13.99
CA HIS A 114 29.20 4.92 14.91
C HIS A 114 30.73 4.83 15.06
N ARG A 115 31.50 5.89 14.71
CA ARG A 115 32.97 5.92 14.85
C ARG A 115 33.48 5.51 16.23
N LYS A 116 32.76 5.88 17.30
CA LYS A 116 33.11 5.56 18.69
C LYS A 116 32.87 4.09 19.08
N HIS A 117 32.08 3.34 18.31
CA HIS A 117 31.61 1.99 18.69
C HIS A 117 32.32 0.86 17.91
N GLY A 118 33.30 1.17 17.06
CA GLY A 118 34.22 0.17 16.50
C GLY A 118 33.60 -0.93 15.61
N LEU A 119 32.39 -0.73 15.07
CA LEU A 119 31.67 -1.74 14.28
C LEU A 119 32.42 -2.13 12.99
N LYS A 120 33.03 -3.32 13.02
CA LYS A 120 33.79 -3.91 11.89
C LYS A 120 32.83 -4.53 10.86
N ILE A 121 32.25 -3.71 10.00
CA ILE A 121 31.35 -4.19 8.92
C ILE A 121 32.18 -4.98 7.89
N HIS A 122 32.02 -6.31 7.87
CA HIS A 122 32.80 -7.21 7.03
C HIS A 122 32.03 -7.66 5.77
N PHE A 123 31.98 -6.81 4.74
CA PHE A 123 31.28 -7.10 3.47
C PHE A 123 31.68 -8.44 2.82
N ARG A 124 32.96 -8.84 2.92
CA ARG A 124 33.46 -10.15 2.43
C ARG A 124 32.88 -11.35 3.20
N LYS A 125 32.39 -11.16 4.43
CA LYS A 125 31.72 -12.20 5.25
C LYS A 125 30.21 -12.23 5.03
N THR A 126 29.59 -11.13 4.61
CA THR A 126 28.13 -11.05 4.42
C THR A 126 27.58 -12.13 3.49
N ALA A 127 28.24 -12.39 2.36
CA ALA A 127 27.82 -13.43 1.41
C ALA A 127 27.88 -14.87 1.99
N PRO A 128 29.02 -15.38 2.50
CA PRO A 128 29.06 -16.72 3.10
C PRO A 128 28.21 -16.84 4.37
N THR A 129 28.08 -15.77 5.18
CA THR A 129 27.15 -15.78 6.32
C THR A 129 25.69 -15.90 5.88
N ALA A 130 25.28 -15.21 4.81
CA ALA A 130 23.93 -15.36 4.27
C ALA A 130 23.65 -16.77 3.75
N VAL A 131 24.63 -17.41 3.07
CA VAL A 131 24.51 -18.81 2.61
C VAL A 131 24.40 -19.77 3.81
N ALA A 132 25.23 -19.59 4.85
CA ALA A 132 25.18 -20.41 6.06
C ALA A 132 23.84 -20.27 6.81
N LEU A 133 23.34 -19.04 6.98
CA LEU A 133 22.02 -18.80 7.59
C LEU A 133 20.88 -19.41 6.75
N HIS A 134 20.96 -19.34 5.43
CA HIS A 134 19.98 -19.96 4.53
C HIS A 134 19.96 -21.50 4.66
N GLN A 135 21.12 -22.14 4.79
CA GLN A 135 21.25 -23.57 5.07
C GLN A 135 20.73 -23.95 6.47
N GLN A 136 21.01 -23.14 7.51
CA GLN A 136 20.49 -23.33 8.86
C GLN A 136 18.96 -23.20 8.92
N MET A 137 18.40 -22.21 8.22
CA MET A 137 16.95 -22.01 8.08
C MET A 137 16.27 -23.23 7.43
N TYR A 138 16.79 -23.71 6.30
CA TYR A 138 16.18 -24.86 5.61
C TYR A 138 16.36 -26.19 6.35
N THR A 139 17.48 -26.40 7.04
CA THR A 139 17.66 -27.59 7.88
C THR A 139 16.75 -27.57 9.12
N ALA A 140 16.54 -26.41 9.76
CA ALA A 140 15.54 -26.25 10.81
C ALA A 140 14.10 -26.50 10.30
N PHE A 141 13.75 -26.02 9.10
CA PHE A 141 12.45 -26.25 8.45
C PHE A 141 12.22 -27.71 8.03
N ALA A 142 13.28 -28.44 7.65
CA ALA A 142 13.24 -29.88 7.38
C ALA A 142 13.07 -30.70 8.68
N ALA A 143 13.73 -30.28 9.76
CA ALA A 143 13.60 -30.88 11.09
C ALA A 143 12.27 -30.54 11.80
N GLY A 144 11.59 -29.47 11.38
CA GLY A 144 10.37 -28.96 12.03
C GLY A 144 10.62 -28.15 13.31
N ASN A 145 11.84 -27.64 13.53
CA ASN A 145 12.18 -26.89 14.74
C ASN A 145 11.70 -25.43 14.65
N ILE A 146 10.48 -25.20 15.12
CA ILE A 146 9.78 -23.90 15.11
C ILE A 146 10.54 -22.85 15.94
N GLU A 147 11.13 -23.22 17.07
CA GLU A 147 11.84 -22.29 17.96
C GLU A 147 13.14 -21.74 17.37
N LEU A 148 13.95 -22.59 16.72
CA LEU A 148 15.14 -22.14 16.01
C LEU A 148 14.75 -21.29 14.80
N LEU A 149 13.68 -21.66 14.11
CA LEU A 149 13.21 -20.89 12.96
C LEU A 149 12.82 -19.46 13.38
N LYS A 150 12.02 -19.29 14.44
CA LYS A 150 11.67 -17.97 15.00
C LYS A 150 12.87 -17.11 15.42
N LYS A 151 14.02 -17.72 15.73
CA LYS A 151 15.27 -17.03 16.11
C LYS A 151 16.14 -16.66 14.89
N ILE A 152 15.95 -17.31 13.75
CA ILE A 152 16.76 -17.16 12.53
C ILE A 152 16.02 -16.35 11.45
N THR A 153 14.69 -16.47 11.37
CA THR A 153 13.84 -15.82 10.36
C THR A 153 13.02 -14.68 10.95
N CYS A 154 12.86 -13.61 10.17
CA CYS A 154 11.92 -12.53 10.45
C CYS A 154 10.45 -12.98 10.42
N GLU A 155 9.54 -12.13 10.88
CA GLU A 155 8.17 -12.49 11.29
C GLU A 155 7.31 -13.04 10.14
N GLY A 156 7.16 -12.34 9.01
CA GLY A 156 6.34 -12.83 7.90
C GLY A 156 6.93 -14.06 7.17
N LEU A 157 8.26 -14.24 7.24
CA LEU A 157 8.93 -15.45 6.78
C LEU A 157 8.66 -16.65 7.71
N TYR A 158 8.69 -16.40 9.03
CA TYR A 158 8.35 -17.39 10.04
C TYR A 158 6.91 -17.90 9.88
N GLU A 159 5.91 -17.02 9.71
CA GLU A 159 4.52 -17.41 9.48
C GLU A 159 4.35 -18.28 8.22
N SER A 160 5.05 -17.89 7.14
CA SER A 160 5.07 -18.61 5.86
C SER A 160 5.67 -20.02 5.96
N PHE A 161 6.54 -20.27 6.94
CA PHE A 161 7.07 -21.61 7.23
C PHE A 161 6.28 -22.36 8.29
N ALA A 162 5.78 -21.70 9.33
CA ALA A 162 4.98 -22.30 10.40
C ALA A 162 3.70 -22.91 9.82
N SER A 163 2.96 -22.16 8.99
CA SER A 163 1.81 -22.66 8.23
C SER A 163 2.15 -23.93 7.44
N ARG A 164 3.28 -23.94 6.70
CA ARG A 164 3.79 -25.09 5.93
C ARG A 164 4.33 -26.26 6.78
N ILE A 165 4.54 -26.08 8.08
CA ILE A 165 4.87 -27.16 9.03
C ILE A 165 3.57 -27.73 9.60
N HIS A 166 2.63 -26.88 10.01
CA HIS A 166 1.33 -27.28 10.57
C HIS A 166 0.43 -28.03 9.57
N THR A 167 0.58 -27.78 8.26
CA THR A 167 -0.16 -28.50 7.21
C THR A 167 0.46 -29.84 6.78
N ARG A 168 1.59 -30.29 7.37
CA ARG A 168 2.21 -31.58 7.01
C ARG A 168 1.47 -32.76 7.67
N PRO A 169 1.35 -33.92 7.00
CA PRO A 169 0.94 -35.16 7.66
C PRO A 169 1.97 -35.55 8.72
N ARG A 170 1.50 -36.10 9.85
CA ARG A 170 2.36 -36.51 10.97
C ARG A 170 3.24 -37.70 10.57
N GLY A 171 4.52 -37.44 10.32
CA GLY A 171 5.54 -38.47 10.05
C GLY A 171 6.57 -38.07 8.99
N GLU A 172 6.21 -37.17 8.08
CA GLU A 172 7.08 -36.82 6.94
C GLU A 172 8.12 -35.74 7.28
N ARG A 173 9.39 -36.12 7.31
CA ARG A 173 10.51 -35.17 7.22
C ARG A 173 10.72 -34.78 5.77
N SER A 174 10.50 -33.50 5.43
CA SER A 174 10.78 -32.97 4.09
C SER A 174 12.27 -33.16 3.77
N ARG A 175 12.59 -33.94 2.72
CA ARG A 175 13.97 -34.06 2.22
C ARG A 175 14.46 -32.69 1.77
N SER A 176 15.56 -32.21 2.38
CA SER A 176 16.28 -31.06 1.83
C SER A 176 16.80 -31.40 0.44
N GLY A 177 16.70 -30.46 -0.49
CA GLY A 177 17.43 -30.54 -1.75
C GLY A 177 18.94 -30.61 -1.51
N LYS A 178 19.64 -31.25 -2.46
CA LYS A 178 21.10 -31.17 -2.59
C LYS A 178 21.48 -29.94 -3.42
#